data_AF-A0A9X7XP22-F1
#
_entry.id   AF-A0A9X7XP22-F1
#
_cell.length_a   1.000
_cell.length_b   1.000
_cell.length_c   1.000
_cell.angle_alpha   90.00
_cell.angle_beta   90.00
_cell.angle_gamma   90.00
#
_symmetry.space_group_name_H-M   'P 1'
#
loop_
_entity.id
_entity.type
_entity.pdbx_description
1 polymer ?
#
loop_
_entity_poly.entity_id
_entity_poly.type
_entity_poly.pdbx_seq_one_letter_code
_entity_poly.pdbx_strand_id
1 'polypeptide(L)'
;MKKKKLIVFLGTLFLVMMGLLLIWSIYFKEKTVAIVKVKEVSNDFIVIEDQLNVKTTIDVPKVITKLIKANEEYFVEYESSFIGLPKLVSIEPLNER
;
A
#
# COMPACT_ATOMS: atom_id res chain seq x y z
N MET A 1 25.76 35.91 -22.35
CA MET A 1 24.41 35.84 -21.73
C MET A 1 23.64 34.55 -22.04
N LYS A 2 23.66 34.01 -23.28
CA LYS A 2 22.88 32.80 -23.65
C LYS A 2 23.22 31.55 -22.82
N LYS A 3 24.51 31.28 -22.55
CA LYS A 3 24.96 30.11 -21.75
C LYS A 3 24.51 30.16 -20.28
N LYS A 4 24.52 31.34 -19.64
CA LYS A 4 24.02 31.51 -18.26
C LYS A 4 22.51 31.28 -18.17
N LYS A 5 21.73 31.78 -19.15
CA LYS A 5 20.29 31.52 -19.24
C LYS A 5 19.98 30.03 -19.47
N LEU A 6 20.79 29.34 -20.27
CA LEU A 6 20.67 27.89 -20.49
C LEU A 6 20.92 27.08 -19.21
N ILE A 7 21.97 27.42 -18.45
CA ILE A 7 22.28 26.73 -17.18
C ILE A 7 21.16 26.92 -16.16
N VAL A 8 20.63 28.16 -16.04
CA VAL A 8 19.49 28.43 -15.16
C VAL A 8 18.25 27.65 -15.61
N PHE A 9 17.96 27.60 -16.92
CA PHE A 9 16.84 26.83 -17.46
C PHE A 9 16.98 25.32 -17.15
N LEU A 10 18.15 24.73 -17.40
CA LEU A 10 18.43 23.32 -17.10
C LEU A 10 18.32 23.01 -15.61
N GLY A 11 18.85 23.88 -14.74
CA GLY A 11 18.73 23.72 -13.28
C GLY A 11 17.28 23.79 -12.81
N THR A 12 16.49 24.71 -13.37
CA THR A 12 15.06 24.84 -13.04
C THR A 12 14.28 23.62 -13.54
N LEU A 13 14.56 23.15 -14.75
CA LEU A 13 13.93 21.95 -15.32
C LEU A 13 14.23 20.70 -14.48
N PHE A 14 15.48 20.56 -14.04
CA PHE A 14 15.88 19.45 -13.18
C PHE A 14 15.14 19.49 -11.83
N LEU A 15 15.05 20.66 -11.19
CA LEU A 15 14.29 20.83 -9.95
C LEU A 15 12.80 20.48 -10.12
N VAL A 16 12.19 20.92 -11.22
CA VAL A 16 10.78 20.59 -11.53
C VAL A 16 10.60 19.09 -11.74
N MET A 17 11.47 18.44 -12.53
CA MET A 17 11.44 16.99 -12.71
C MET A 17 11.58 16.24 -11.39
N MET A 18 12.52 16.67 -10.53
CA MET A 18 12.74 16.01 -9.24
C MET A 18 11.54 16.18 -8.32
N GLY A 19 10.90 17.36 -8.32
CA GLY A 19 9.65 17.60 -7.59
C GLY A 19 8.51 16.71 -8.06
N LEU A 20 8.34 16.55 -9.38
CA LEU A 20 7.31 15.68 -9.96
C LEU A 20 7.53 14.21 -9.60
N LEU A 21 8.78 13.73 -9.60
CA LEU A 21 9.12 12.36 -9.21
C LEU A 21 8.81 12.10 -7.73
N LEU A 22 9.10 13.05 -6.84
CA LEU A 22 8.79 12.92 -5.41
C LEU A 22 7.27 12.89 -5.18
N ILE A 23 6.52 13.76 -5.84
CA ILE A 23 5.05 13.75 -5.80
C ILE A 23 4.56 12.39 -6.28
N TRP A 24 5.02 11.93 -7.45
CA TRP A 24 4.60 10.64 -7.97
C TRP A 24 4.87 9.48 -6.99
N SER A 25 6.05 9.42 -6.38
CA SER A 25 6.39 8.39 -5.38
C SER A 25 5.46 8.37 -4.15
N ILE A 26 5.04 9.56 -3.69
CA ILE A 26 4.16 9.68 -2.51
C ILE A 26 2.71 9.31 -2.85
N TYR A 27 2.23 9.72 -4.04
CA TYR A 27 0.82 9.55 -4.42
C TYR A 27 0.54 8.23 -5.15
N PHE A 28 1.56 7.60 -5.72
CA PHE A 28 1.39 6.32 -6.40
C PHE A 28 1.20 5.22 -5.36
N LYS A 29 0.04 4.56 -5.42
CA LYS A 29 -0.29 3.44 -4.57
C LYS A 29 -0.14 2.16 -5.36
N GLU A 30 0.59 1.22 -4.80
CA GLU A 30 0.69 -0.13 -5.34
C GLU A 30 -0.49 -0.94 -4.86
N LYS A 31 -1.23 -1.51 -5.82
CA LYS A 31 -2.38 -2.35 -5.54
C LYS A 31 -1.95 -3.81 -5.55
N THR A 32 -2.14 -4.50 -4.43
CA THR A 32 -1.82 -5.92 -4.29
C THR A 32 -3.11 -6.71 -4.11
N VAL A 33 -3.20 -7.83 -4.83
CA VAL A 33 -4.31 -8.78 -4.76
C VAL A 33 -3.71 -10.16 -4.52
N ALA A 34 -4.03 -10.80 -3.40
CA ALA A 34 -3.44 -12.08 -3.04
C ALA A 34 -4.36 -12.91 -2.14
N ILE A 35 -4.15 -14.24 -2.19
CA ILE A 35 -4.70 -15.17 -1.18
C ILE A 35 -3.74 -15.19 0.00
N VAL A 36 -4.24 -14.89 1.19
CA VAL A 36 -3.45 -14.72 2.40
C VAL A 36 -4.15 -15.35 3.60
N LYS A 37 -3.36 -15.78 4.58
CA LYS A 37 -3.87 -16.27 5.86
C LYS A 37 -3.83 -15.16 6.90
N VAL A 38 -4.95 -14.87 7.53
CA VAL A 38 -4.98 -13.90 8.65
C VAL A 38 -4.38 -14.55 9.88
N LYS A 39 -3.35 -13.94 10.48
CA LYS A 39 -2.68 -14.43 11.69
C LYS A 39 -3.17 -13.74 12.96
N GLU A 40 -3.45 -12.45 12.85
CA GLU A 40 -3.89 -11.63 13.97
C GLU A 40 -4.96 -10.65 13.51
N VAL A 41 -5.96 -10.43 14.36
CA VAL A 41 -7.00 -9.44 14.16
C VAL A 41 -7.01 -8.53 15.38
N SER A 42 -6.74 -7.25 15.16
CA SER A 42 -6.84 -6.19 16.16
C SER A 42 -8.02 -5.28 15.82
N ASN A 43 -8.25 -4.25 16.64
CA ASN A 43 -9.37 -3.33 16.43
C ASN A 43 -9.25 -2.56 15.12
N ASP A 44 -8.03 -2.14 14.77
CA ASP A 44 -7.79 -1.20 13.66
C ASP A 44 -6.83 -1.79 12.60
N PHE A 45 -6.35 -3.02 12.79
CA PHE A 45 -5.45 -3.66 11.83
C PHE A 45 -5.60 -5.18 11.83
N ILE A 46 -5.11 -5.80 10.77
CA ILE A 46 -4.92 -7.25 10.68
C ILE A 46 -3.46 -7.54 10.32
N VAL A 47 -2.96 -8.69 10.75
CA VAL A 47 -1.68 -9.24 10.27
C VAL A 47 -2.00 -10.40 9.35
N ILE A 48 -1.57 -10.29 8.10
CA ILE A 48 -1.70 -11.35 7.09
C ILE A 48 -0.36 -12.02 6.84
N GLU A 49 -0.38 -13.28 6.44
CA GLU A 49 0.76 -14.04 5.96
C GLU A 49 0.45 -14.54 4.55
N ASP A 50 1.33 -14.23 3.59
CA ASP A 50 1.21 -14.69 2.21
C ASP A 50 1.74 -16.13 2.02
N GLN A 51 1.68 -16.63 0.79
CA GLN A 51 2.16 -17.98 0.44
C GLN A 51 3.69 -18.12 0.55
N LEU A 52 4.43 -17.02 0.63
CA LEU A 52 5.88 -16.99 0.83
C LEU A 52 6.25 -16.86 2.31
N ASN A 53 5.28 -16.92 3.23
CA ASN A 53 5.41 -16.68 4.67
C ASN A 53 5.85 -15.25 5.03
N VAL A 54 5.65 -14.29 4.13
CA VAL A 54 5.87 -12.87 4.40
C VAL A 54 4.68 -12.34 5.18
N LYS A 55 4.97 -11.71 6.32
CA LYS A 55 3.94 -11.09 7.16
C LYS A 55 3.80 -9.63 6.83
N THR A 56 2.56 -9.18 6.67
CA THR A 56 2.23 -7.78 6.40
C THR A 56 1.09 -7.34 7.31
N THR A 57 1.24 -6.16 7.91
CA THR A 57 0.19 -5.53 8.71
C THR A 57 -0.62 -4.61 7.81
N ILE A 58 -1.93 -4.77 7.79
CA ILE A 58 -2.86 -3.97 6.97
C ILE A 58 -3.79 -3.20 7.90
N ASP A 59 -3.96 -1.91 7.63
CA ASP A 59 -4.94 -1.05 8.29
C ASP A 59 -6.36 -1.39 7.83
N VAL A 60 -7.25 -1.64 8.79
CA VAL A 60 -8.62 -2.11 8.53
C VAL A 60 -9.61 -1.32 9.38
N PRO A 61 -10.73 -0.83 8.80
CA PRO A 61 -11.76 -0.18 9.57
C PRO A 61 -12.31 -1.09 10.68
N LYS A 62 -12.41 -0.57 11.90
CA LYS A 62 -12.92 -1.27 13.08
C LYS A 62 -14.28 -1.95 12.92
N VAL A 63 -15.10 -1.47 11.98
CA VAL A 63 -16.40 -2.06 11.67
C VAL A 63 -16.24 -3.44 11.03
N ILE A 64 -15.22 -3.63 10.18
CA ILE A 64 -15.00 -4.86 9.41
C ILE A 64 -14.14 -5.85 10.21
N THR A 65 -13.25 -5.40 11.10
CA THR A 65 -12.37 -6.29 11.88
C THR A 65 -13.14 -7.36 12.67
N LYS A 66 -14.37 -7.06 13.13
CA LYS A 66 -15.25 -8.02 13.80
C LYS A 66 -15.73 -9.18 12.91
N LEU A 67 -15.70 -9.00 11.59
CA LEU A 67 -16.13 -9.99 10.60
C LEU A 67 -14.98 -10.89 10.15
N ILE A 68 -13.73 -10.49 10.42
CA ILE A 68 -12.53 -11.21 10.03
C ILE A 68 -12.14 -12.17 11.15
N LYS A 69 -11.91 -13.43 10.81
CA LYS A 69 -11.44 -14.44 11.76
C LYS A 69 -9.95 -14.72 11.58
N ALA A 70 -9.27 -14.89 12.70
CA ALA A 70 -7.88 -15.32 12.69
C ALA A 70 -7.76 -16.79 12.24
N ASN A 71 -6.63 -17.12 11.64
CA ASN A 71 -6.25 -18.42 11.07
C ASN A 71 -7.09 -18.92 9.88
N GLU A 72 -7.91 -18.06 9.29
CA GLU A 72 -8.63 -18.35 8.04
C GLU A 72 -7.93 -17.71 6.83
N GLU A 73 -8.22 -18.26 5.66
CA GLU A 73 -7.71 -17.79 4.37
C GLU A 73 -8.72 -16.87 3.71
N TYR A 74 -8.20 -15.75 3.20
CA TYR A 74 -8.99 -14.72 2.54
C TYR A 74 -8.34 -14.33 1.23
N PHE A 75 -9.18 -13.98 0.26
CA PHE A 75 -8.77 -13.18 -0.87
C PHE A 75 -8.76 -11.72 -0.43
N VAL A 76 -7.58 -11.09 -0.43
CA VAL A 76 -7.39 -9.73 0.09
C VAL A 76 -6.84 -8.83 -1.01
N GLU A 77 -7.46 -7.68 -1.13
CA GLU A 77 -6.99 -6.55 -1.92
C GLU A 77 -6.59 -5.42 -0.99
N TYR A 78 -5.37 -4.91 -1.13
CA TYR A 78 -4.88 -3.78 -0.36
C TYR A 78 -4.02 -2.84 -1.19
N GLU A 79 -4.05 -1.57 -0.82
CA GLU A 79 -3.22 -0.52 -1.41
C GLU A 79 -2.07 -0.19 -0.47
N SER A 80 -0.85 -0.43 -0.92
CA SER A 80 0.37 0.05 -0.27
C SER A 80 0.71 1.43 -0.80
N SER A 81 1.18 2.30 0.09
CA SER A 81 1.80 3.56 -0.32
C SER A 81 3.18 3.66 0.33
N PHE A 82 4.02 4.56 -0.18
CA PHE A 82 5.37 4.73 0.36
C PHE A 82 5.37 5.12 1.86
N ILE A 83 4.27 5.68 2.37
CA ILE A 83 4.15 6.18 3.73
C ILE A 83 2.94 5.53 4.42
N GLY A 84 3.18 4.93 5.58
CA GLY A 84 2.11 4.36 6.40
C GLY A 84 1.82 2.89 6.10
N LEU A 85 0.82 2.35 6.78
CA LEU A 85 0.40 0.97 6.60
C LEU A 85 -0.40 0.82 5.29
N PRO A 86 -0.29 -0.34 4.62
CA PRO A 86 -1.20 -0.69 3.54
C PRO A 86 -2.65 -0.60 4.01
N LYS A 87 -3.52 -0.08 3.15
CA LYS A 87 -4.93 0.11 3.45
C LYS A 87 -5.75 -0.98 2.78
N LEU A 88 -6.64 -1.62 3.55
CA LEU A 88 -7.56 -2.59 3.00
C LEU A 88 -8.51 -1.95 1.98
N VAL A 89 -8.64 -2.58 0.81
CA VAL A 89 -9.63 -2.23 -0.21
C VAL A 89 -10.77 -3.24 -0.22
N SER A 90 -10.46 -4.54 -0.25
CA SER A 90 -11.46 -5.61 -0.14
C SER A 90 -10.90 -6.83 0.58
N ILE A 91 -11.81 -7.59 1.20
CA ILE A 91 -11.51 -8.86 1.84
C ILE A 91 -12.71 -9.80 1.64
N GLU A 92 -12.44 -10.99 1.14
CA GLU A 92 -13.45 -12.02 0.87
C GLU A 92 -12.98 -13.36 1.42
N PRO A 93 -13.82 -14.11 2.15
CA PRO A 93 -13.44 -15.43 2.64
C PRO A 93 -13.24 -16.39 1.46
N LEU A 94 -12.16 -17.16 1.48
CA LEU A 94 -11.89 -18.13 0.42
C LEU A 94 -12.79 -19.37 0.50
N ASN A 95 -13.36 -19.65 1.68
CA ASN A 95 -14.14 -20.86 1.93
C ASN A 95 -15.47 -20.51 2.63
N GLU A 96 -16.59 -20.69 1.92
CA GLU A 96 -17.97 -20.56 2.45
C GLU A 96 -18.57 -21.93 2.85
N ARG A 97 -17.78 -22.82 3.46
CA ARG A 97 -18.26 -24.15 3.87
C ARG A 97 -18.44 -24.27 5.38
#